data_AF-A0A8E3ARP4-F1
#
_entry.id   AF-A0A8E3ARP4-F1
#
_cell.length_a   1.000
_cell.length_b   1.000
_cell.length_c   1.000
_cell.angle_alpha   90.00
_cell.angle_beta   90.00
_cell.angle_gamma   90.00
#
_symmetry.space_group_name_H-M   'P 1'
#
loop_
_entity.id
_entity.type
_entity.pdbx_description
1 polymer ?
#
loop_
_entity_poly.entity_id
_entity_poly.type
_entity_poly.pdbx_seq_one_letter_code
_entity_poly.pdbx_strand_id
1 'polypeptide(L)' 'MDRLIAAFAFAVFLGFVGILALEVPHVDLWAVIAITVALVAADLVFAIFKPRD' A
#
# COMPACT_ATOMS: atom_id res chain seq x y z
N MET A 1 -1.76 13.29 -9.00
CA MET A 1 -2.92 12.38 -9.17
C MET A 1 -4.11 12.94 -8.47
N ASP A 2 -5.30 12.69 -9.02
CA ASP A 2 -6.54 12.89 -8.27
C ASP A 2 -6.51 12.02 -7.00
N ARG A 3 -6.88 12.59 -5.85
CA ARG A 3 -6.83 11.89 -4.55
C ARG A 3 -7.72 10.64 -4.56
N LEU A 4 -8.80 10.69 -5.35
CA LEU A 4 -9.71 9.57 -5.54
C LEU A 4 -9.02 8.37 -6.21
N ILE A 5 -8.20 8.63 -7.25
CA ILE A 5 -7.50 7.59 -8.00
C ILE A 5 -6.39 6.97 -7.13
N ALA A 6 -5.69 7.77 -6.32
CA ALA A 6 -4.67 7.27 -5.40
C ALA A 6 -5.28 6.35 -4.33
N ALA A 7 -6.42 6.73 -3.74
CA ALA A 7 -7.12 5.90 -2.76
C ALA A 7 -7.63 4.59 -3.38
N PHE A 8 -8.17 4.63 -4.61
CA PHE A 8 -8.62 3.44 -5.32
C PHE A 8 -7.44 2.49 -5.63
N ALA A 9 -6.34 3.01 -6.14
CA ALA A 9 -5.14 2.22 -6.44
C ALA A 9 -4.59 1.54 -5.18
N PHE A 10 -4.60 2.26 -4.04
CA PHE A 10 -4.16 1.70 -2.76
C PHE A 10 -5.09 0.59 -2.26
N ALA A 11 -6.41 0.75 -2.39
CA ALA A 11 -7.37 -0.30 -2.02
C ALA A 11 -7.17 -1.58 -2.86
N VAL A 12 -6.97 -1.43 -4.17
CA VAL A 12 -6.68 -2.57 -5.06
C VAL A 12 -5.35 -3.23 -4.70
N PHE A 13 -4.32 -2.44 -4.43
CA PHE A 13 -3.01 -2.94 -3.99
C PHE A 13 -3.13 -3.76 -2.68
N LEU A 14 -3.81 -3.22 -1.67
CA LEU A 14 -4.05 -3.94 -0.41
C LEU A 14 -4.84 -5.24 -0.63
N GLY A 15 -5.86 -5.22 -1.49
CA GLY A 15 -6.63 -6.41 -1.81
C GLY A 15 -5.77 -7.50 -2.46
N PHE A 16 -4.96 -7.14 -3.45
CA PHE A 16 -4.04 -8.08 -4.12
C PHE A 16 -3.04 -8.68 -3.13
N VAL A 17 -2.38 -7.83 -2.35
CA VAL A 17 -1.35 -8.27 -1.40
C VAL A 17 -1.95 -9.09 -0.27
N GLY A 18 -3.16 -8.76 0.19
CA GLY A 18 -3.90 -9.55 1.17
C GLY A 18 -4.24 -10.96 0.66
N ILE A 19 -4.70 -11.08 -0.58
CA ILE A 19 -4.95 -12.39 -1.21
C ILE A 19 -3.64 -13.17 -1.31
N LEU A 20 -2.55 -12.53 -1.77
CA LEU A 20 -1.25 -13.17 -1.91
C LEU A 20 -0.71 -13.69 -0.57
N ALA A 21 -0.89 -12.93 0.51
CA ALA A 21 -0.48 -13.31 1.86
C ALA A 21 -1.25 -14.53 2.41
N LEU A 22 -2.53 -14.67 2.04
CA LEU A 22 -3.39 -15.78 2.43
C LEU A 22 -3.12 -17.04 1.60
N GLU A 23 -2.96 -16.91 0.29
CA GLU A 23 -2.75 -18.03 -0.62
C GLU A 23 -1.33 -18.61 -0.50
N VAL A 24 -0.34 -17.76 -0.21
CA VAL A 24 1.08 -18.15 -0.11
C VAL A 24 1.61 -17.80 1.29
N PRO A 25 1.33 -18.61 2.32
CA PRO A 25 1.72 -18.30 3.69
C PRO A 25 3.21 -18.60 3.94
N HIS A 26 4.08 -17.71 3.48
CA HIS A 26 5.53 -17.73 3.74
C HIS A 26 5.93 -16.55 4.61
N VAL A 27 6.63 -16.79 5.72
CA VAL A 27 7.02 -15.74 6.69
C VAL A 27 7.78 -14.59 6.03
N ASP A 28 8.71 -14.91 5.14
CA ASP A 28 9.50 -13.90 4.41
C ASP A 28 8.62 -13.03 3.51
N LEU A 29 7.61 -13.63 2.87
CA LEU A 29 6.64 -12.91 2.04
C LEU A 29 5.82 -11.93 2.89
N TRP A 30 5.35 -12.36 4.07
CA TRP A 30 4.62 -11.50 5.00
C TRP A 30 5.47 -10.30 5.46
N ALA A 31 6.76 -10.49 5.71
CA ALA A 31 7.68 -9.41 6.07
C ALA A 31 7.83 -8.38 4.92
N VAL A 32 8.04 -8.85 3.69
CA VAL A 32 8.14 -7.98 2.50
C VAL A 32 6.84 -7.22 2.26
N ILE A 33 5.71 -7.91 2.37
CA ILE A 33 4.37 -7.34 2.27
C ILE A 33 4.17 -6.22 3.30
N ALA A 34 4.50 -6.47 4.57
CA ALA A 34 4.34 -5.49 5.63
C ALA A 34 5.16 -4.21 5.38
N ILE A 35 6.43 -4.37 4.97
CA ILE A 35 7.30 -3.24 4.63
C ILE A 35 6.73 -2.46 3.44
N THR A 36 6.27 -3.16 2.40
CA THR A 36 5.75 -2.52 1.19
C THR A 36 4.47 -1.74 1.49
N VAL A 37 3.54 -2.32 2.25
CA VAL A 37 2.31 -1.66 2.68
C VAL A 37 2.63 -0.43 3.54
N ALA A 38 3.59 -0.53 4.46
CA ALA A 38 4.01 0.59 5.29
C ALA A 38 4.60 1.74 4.46
N LEU A 39 5.44 1.45 3.47
CA LEU A 39 6.03 2.45 2.59
C LEU A 39 4.98 3.14 1.72
N VAL A 40 4.07 2.37 1.12
CA VAL A 40 3.01 2.93 0.28
C VAL A 40 2.02 3.76 1.11
N ALA A 41 1.67 3.31 2.31
CA ALA A 41 0.84 4.09 3.22
C ALA A 41 1.51 5.40 3.64
N ALA A 42 2.83 5.36 3.92
CA ALA A 42 3.61 6.54 4.24
C ALA A 42 3.65 7.52 3.05
N ASP A 43 3.87 7.03 1.83
CA ASP A 43 3.85 7.87 0.61
C ASP A 43 2.48 8.55 0.43
N LEU A 44 1.39 7.82 0.64
CA LEU A 44 0.02 8.36 0.57
C LEU A 44 -0.21 9.44 1.63
N VAL A 45 0.23 9.22 2.86
CA VAL A 45 0.18 10.19 3.94
C VAL A 45 1.01 11.43 3.57
N PHE A 46 2.27 11.27 3.20
CA PHE A 46 3.13 12.40 2.81
C PHE A 46 2.59 13.15 1.59
N ALA A 47 2.03 12.47 0.61
CA ALA A 47 1.40 13.11 -0.55
C ALA A 47 0.15 13.93 -0.18
N ILE A 48 -0.58 13.53 0.87
CA ILE A 48 -1.70 14.31 1.42
C ILE A 48 -1.20 15.52 2.21
N PHE A 49 -0.13 15.34 3.01
CA PHE A 49 0.38 16.36 3.92
C PHE A 49 1.38 17.34 3.31
N LYS A 50 2.01 17.02 2.17
CA LYS A 50 2.98 17.92 1.52
C LYS A 50 2.25 19.12 0.92
N PRO A 51 2.45 20.34 1.45
CA PRO A 51 2.01 21.56 0.79
C PRO A 51 2.72 21.62 -0.55
N ARG A 52 1.94 21.90 -1.59
CA ARG A 52 2.45 22.07 -2.94
C ARG A 52 2.91 23.52 -3.04
N ASP A 53 4.15 23.76 -2.63
CA ASP A 53 4.85 25.04 -2.86
C ASP A 53 5.19 25.18 -4.35
#